data_AF-A0A5C5TYQ6-F1
#
_entry.id   AF-A0A5C5TYQ6-F1
#
_cell.length_a   1.000
_cell.length_b   1.000
_cell.length_c   1.000
_cell.angle_alpha   90.00
_cell.angle_beta   90.00
_cell.angle_gamma   90.00
#
_symmetry.space_group_name_H-M   'P 1'
#
loop_
_entity.id
_entity.type
_entity.pdbx_description
1 polymer ?
#
loop_
_entity_poly.entity_id
_entity_poly.type
_entity_poly.pdbx_seq_one_letter_code
_entity_poly.pdbx_strand_id
1 'polypeptide(L)'
;MNIRSWTIACLSLLLALPLAHAADDPDVAQLSQRLVALDADASLGGLASLERLQARQAVEALDASRRSRQRPSILQVAQWRVETAEISARTEAARRDIDRLDRERSDLLLEASRREAARARQEAERLRIQAQIQAEEATRLRQAAEEESLARQEAETVLQGVSSREAAKLRAARERAAELKRQEEELLRSLESNP
;
A
#
# COMPACT_ATOMS: atom_id res chain seq x y z
N MET A 1 100.01 18.29 -5.96
CA MET A 1 100.53 19.57 -5.44
C MET A 1 99.34 20.52 -5.37
N ASN A 2 98.59 20.47 -4.27
CA ASN A 2 98.60 21.44 -3.16
C ASN A 2 97.97 22.78 -3.58
N ILE A 3 96.66 22.96 -3.39
CA ILE A 3 96.01 23.67 -2.26
C ILE A 3 96.44 25.15 -2.19
N ARG A 4 95.47 26.07 -2.36
CA ARG A 4 95.20 27.28 -1.54
C ARG A 4 94.19 28.19 -2.26
N SER A 5 92.95 28.31 -1.77
CA SER A 5 92.46 29.33 -0.81
C SER A 5 91.78 30.48 -1.57
N TRP A 6 90.44 30.52 -1.68
CA TRP A 6 89.42 31.03 -0.74
C TRP A 6 89.40 32.56 -0.61
N THR A 7 88.17 33.11 -0.55
CA THR A 7 87.72 34.53 -0.62
C THR A 7 87.47 35.02 -2.06
N ILE A 8 86.33 35.62 -2.44
CA ILE A 8 85.42 36.53 -1.75
C ILE A 8 83.96 36.33 -2.24
N ALA A 9 83.04 36.50 -1.30
CA ALA A 9 81.59 36.65 -1.42
C ALA A 9 81.06 37.49 -2.60
N CYS A 10 79.87 37.18 -3.10
CA CYS A 10 78.72 38.10 -3.04
C CYS A 10 77.50 37.59 -3.83
N LEU A 11 76.38 37.50 -3.11
CA LEU A 11 75.13 38.14 -3.51
C LEU A 11 74.40 37.58 -4.75
N SER A 12 73.63 36.53 -4.55
CA SER A 12 72.41 36.28 -5.33
C SER A 12 71.27 35.83 -4.42
N LEU A 13 70.98 36.66 -3.41
CA LEU A 13 69.72 36.64 -2.66
C LEU A 13 69.04 37.98 -2.92
N LEU A 14 68.37 38.13 -4.07
CA LEU A 14 67.48 39.26 -4.32
C LEU A 14 66.46 38.87 -5.40
N LEU A 15 65.27 38.46 -4.96
CA LEU A 15 63.93 38.85 -5.44
C LEU A 15 62.89 37.81 -4.99
N ALA A 16 62.66 37.73 -3.69
CA ALA A 16 61.31 37.44 -3.19
C ALA A 16 60.75 38.77 -2.70
N LEU A 17 60.47 39.68 -3.63
CA LEU A 17 59.56 40.78 -3.34
C LEU A 17 58.19 40.13 -3.17
N PRO A 18 57.54 40.21 -1.99
CA PRO A 18 56.09 40.08 -1.99
C PRO A 18 55.60 41.19 -2.91
N LEU A 19 54.95 40.85 -4.02
CA LEU A 19 54.01 41.80 -4.60
C LEU A 19 53.07 42.12 -3.46
N ALA A 20 53.18 43.33 -2.91
CA ALA A 20 52.13 43.93 -2.14
C ALA A 20 50.93 44.01 -3.09
N HIS A 21 50.12 42.94 -3.11
CA HIS A 21 48.74 43.03 -3.55
C HIS A 21 48.17 44.20 -2.77
N ALA A 22 47.66 45.21 -3.47
CA ALA A 22 46.81 46.22 -2.85
C ALA A 22 45.83 45.46 -1.96
N ALA A 23 45.82 45.75 -0.65
CA ALA A 23 45.02 45.00 0.30
C ALA A 23 43.61 44.81 -0.27
N ASP A 24 43.22 43.55 -0.49
CA ASP A 24 41.89 43.23 -0.97
C ASP A 24 40.89 43.83 0.01
N ASP A 25 39.83 44.42 -0.53
CA ASP A 25 38.75 44.95 0.27
C ASP A 25 38.13 43.78 1.05
N PRO A 26 38.21 43.75 2.40
CA PRO A 26 37.81 42.57 3.17
C PRO A 26 36.33 42.24 3.00
N ASP A 27 35.48 43.24 2.74
CA ASP A 27 34.06 43.04 2.49
C ASP A 27 33.83 42.32 1.16
N VAL A 28 34.56 42.72 0.11
CA VAL A 28 34.51 42.10 -1.22
C VAL A 28 35.01 40.66 -1.15
N ALA A 29 36.13 40.43 -0.44
CA ALA A 29 36.70 39.10 -0.26
C ALA A 29 35.71 38.16 0.47
N GLN A 30 35.09 38.64 1.55
CA GLN A 30 34.12 37.86 2.32
C GLN A 30 32.88 37.49 1.49
N LEU A 31 32.28 38.46 0.78
CA LEU A 31 31.10 38.22 -0.04
C LEU A 31 31.41 37.31 -1.23
N SER A 32 32.58 37.47 -1.85
CA SER A 32 33.05 36.59 -2.93
C SER A 32 33.22 35.15 -2.45
N GLN A 33 33.82 34.96 -1.26
CA GLN A 33 33.99 33.63 -0.67
C GLN A 33 32.65 32.94 -0.40
N ARG A 34 31.62 33.68 0.06
CA ARG A 34 30.27 33.13 0.24
C ARG A 34 29.67 32.64 -1.06
N LEU A 35 29.81 33.41 -2.15
CA LEU A 35 29.33 33.00 -3.47
C LEU A 35 30.08 31.77 -4.01
N VAL A 36 31.40 31.69 -3.80
CA VAL A 36 32.18 30.50 -4.16
C VAL A 36 31.74 29.28 -3.37
N ALA A 37 31.50 29.41 -2.06
CA ALA A 37 30.97 28.32 -1.24
C ALA A 37 29.59 27.86 -1.71
N LEU A 38 28.73 28.81 -2.10
CA LEU A 38 27.41 28.54 -2.65
C LEU A 38 27.46 27.82 -4.02
N ASP A 39 28.50 28.06 -4.82
CA ASP A 39 28.76 27.35 -6.09
C ASP A 39 29.38 25.96 -5.88
N ALA A 40 30.23 25.81 -4.88
CA ALA A 40 30.90 24.55 -4.56
C ALA A 40 29.96 23.52 -3.91
N ASP A 41 28.84 23.96 -3.33
CA ASP A 41 27.85 23.07 -2.76
C ASP A 41 27.10 22.31 -3.87
N ALA A 42 27.37 21.01 -3.98
CA ALA A 42 26.77 20.13 -4.99
C ALA A 42 25.23 20.04 -4.90
N SER A 43 24.66 20.24 -3.70
CA SER A 43 23.19 20.22 -3.51
C SER A 43 22.53 21.51 -3.99
N LEU A 44 23.28 22.61 -4.01
CA LEU A 44 22.81 23.93 -4.42
C LEU A 44 23.29 24.32 -5.82
N GLY A 45 24.26 23.59 -6.39
CA GLY A 45 24.88 23.89 -7.68
C GLY A 45 23.86 24.15 -8.78
N GLY A 46 23.95 25.33 -9.41
CA GLY A 46 23.06 25.74 -10.50
C GLY A 46 21.66 26.22 -10.09
N LEU A 47 21.30 26.19 -8.80
CA LEU A 47 20.06 26.79 -8.28
C LEU A 47 20.16 28.31 -8.16
N ALA A 48 19.04 29.02 -8.27
CA ALA A 48 18.98 30.48 -8.13
C ALA A 48 20.00 31.21 -9.02
N SER A 49 20.13 30.76 -10.28
CA SER A 49 21.15 31.24 -11.22
C SER A 49 21.06 32.76 -11.45
N LEU A 50 19.84 33.30 -11.48
CA LEU A 50 19.57 34.73 -11.63
C LEU A 50 20.07 35.52 -10.42
N GLU A 51 19.74 35.07 -9.22
CA GLU A 51 20.09 35.74 -7.97
C GLU A 51 21.60 35.68 -7.73
N ARG A 52 22.24 34.57 -8.08
CA ARG A 52 23.71 34.44 -8.06
C ARG A 52 24.38 35.43 -9.00
N LEU A 53 23.87 35.58 -10.22
CA LEU A 53 24.40 36.56 -11.18
C LEU A 53 24.26 37.98 -10.62
N GLN A 54 23.09 38.33 -10.08
CA GLN A 54 22.85 39.64 -9.47
C GLN A 54 23.76 39.88 -8.25
N ALA A 55 24.02 38.86 -7.46
CA ALA A 55 24.95 38.94 -6.33
C ALA A 55 26.39 39.20 -6.77
N ARG A 56 26.88 38.50 -7.81
CA ARG A 56 28.22 38.76 -8.38
C ARG A 56 28.34 40.18 -8.90
N GLN A 57 27.35 40.66 -9.66
CA GLN A 57 27.33 42.03 -10.17
C GLN A 57 27.34 43.07 -9.04
N ALA A 58 26.62 42.83 -7.94
CA ALA A 58 26.62 43.74 -6.80
C ALA A 58 27.96 43.76 -6.05
N VAL A 59 28.64 42.62 -5.95
CA VAL A 59 30.00 42.52 -5.37
C VAL A 59 31.03 43.21 -6.28
N GLU A 60 30.93 43.06 -7.60
CA GLU A 60 31.76 43.77 -8.57
C GLU A 60 31.54 45.29 -8.49
N ALA A 61 30.29 45.74 -8.36
CA ALA A 61 29.98 47.16 -8.20
C ALA A 61 30.52 47.75 -6.88
N LEU A 62 30.55 46.96 -5.80
CA LEU A 62 31.19 47.32 -4.53
C LEU A 62 32.69 47.51 -4.71
N ASP A 63 33.35 46.57 -5.39
CA ASP A 63 34.79 46.62 -5.65
C ASP A 63 35.20 47.83 -6.50
N ALA A 64 34.40 48.16 -7.52
CA ALA A 64 34.59 49.35 -8.35
C ALA A 64 34.40 50.68 -7.57
N SER A 65 33.70 50.63 -6.43
CA SER A 65 33.27 51.81 -5.67
C SER A 65 34.10 52.09 -4.40
N ARG A 66 35.30 51.52 -4.27
CA ARG A 66 36.18 51.64 -3.07
C ARG A 66 36.36 53.06 -2.52
N ARG A 67 36.40 54.09 -3.38
CA ARG A 67 36.58 55.51 -2.99
C ARG A 67 35.29 56.35 -3.05
N SER A 68 34.15 55.72 -3.30
CA SER A 68 32.86 56.41 -3.41
C SER A 68 32.30 56.79 -2.04
N ARG A 69 31.70 57.99 -1.92
CA ARG A 69 30.91 58.38 -0.75
C ARG A 69 29.67 57.49 -0.54
N GLN A 70 29.21 56.81 -1.59
CA GLN A 70 28.07 55.89 -1.56
C GLN A 70 28.47 54.44 -1.26
N ARG A 71 29.76 54.16 -0.98
CA ARG A 71 30.23 52.79 -0.69
C ARG A 71 29.40 52.07 0.40
N PRO A 72 29.00 52.71 1.53
CA PRO A 72 28.19 52.03 2.55
C PRO A 72 26.84 51.51 2.03
N SER A 73 26.14 52.28 1.19
CA SER A 73 24.88 51.83 0.59
C SER A 73 25.11 50.73 -0.45
N ILE A 74 26.21 50.80 -1.21
CA ILE A 74 26.55 49.77 -2.20
C ILE A 74 26.91 48.45 -1.50
N LEU A 75 27.64 48.51 -0.37
CA LEU A 75 27.94 47.36 0.47
C LEU A 75 26.65 46.69 0.98
N GLN A 76 25.70 47.47 1.47
CA GLN A 76 24.41 46.95 1.93
C GLN A 76 23.65 46.23 0.81
N VAL A 77 23.63 46.81 -0.40
CA VAL A 77 23.01 46.16 -1.57
C VAL A 77 23.73 44.84 -1.91
N ALA A 78 25.06 44.82 -1.90
CA ALA A 78 25.82 43.60 -2.15
C ALA A 78 25.53 42.51 -1.11
N GLN A 79 25.47 42.87 0.18
CA GLN A 79 25.11 41.96 1.27
C GLN A 79 23.72 41.34 1.05
N TRP A 80 22.70 42.17 0.78
CA TRP A 80 21.35 41.68 0.53
C TRP A 80 21.25 40.80 -0.71
N ARG A 81 22.00 41.11 -1.77
CA ARG A 81 21.99 40.28 -2.99
C ARG A 81 22.61 38.91 -2.74
N VAL A 82 23.73 38.84 -2.00
CA VAL A 82 24.35 37.57 -1.60
C VAL A 82 23.40 36.77 -0.70
N GLU A 83 22.79 37.40 0.29
CA GLU A 83 21.81 36.75 1.16
C GLU A 83 20.59 36.23 0.37
N THR A 84 20.08 37.01 -0.56
CA THR A 84 18.96 36.60 -1.44
C THR A 84 19.36 35.38 -2.27
N ALA A 85 20.56 35.37 -2.86
CA ALA A 85 21.04 34.23 -3.64
C ALA A 85 21.13 32.94 -2.80
N GLU A 86 21.60 33.03 -1.55
CA GLU A 86 21.66 31.91 -0.62
C GLU A 86 20.27 31.38 -0.24
N ILE A 87 19.33 32.29 0.10
CA ILE A 87 17.96 31.93 0.47
C ILE A 87 17.23 31.31 -0.73
N SER A 88 17.34 31.90 -1.91
CA SER A 88 16.72 31.39 -3.13
C SER A 88 17.25 30.01 -3.48
N ALA A 89 18.57 29.79 -3.41
CA ALA A 89 19.16 28.47 -3.67
C ALA A 89 18.64 27.40 -2.69
N ARG A 90 18.61 27.71 -1.38
CA ARG A 90 18.06 26.79 -0.37
C ARG A 90 16.56 26.53 -0.57
N THR A 91 15.81 27.54 -0.98
CA THR A 91 14.37 27.43 -1.25
C THR A 91 14.09 26.55 -2.46
N GLU A 92 14.84 26.74 -3.55
CA GLU A 92 14.72 25.87 -4.72
C GLU A 92 15.11 24.42 -4.42
N ALA A 93 16.15 24.20 -3.61
CA ALA A 93 16.53 22.86 -3.18
C ALA A 93 15.42 22.19 -2.38
N ALA A 94 14.86 22.89 -1.39
CA ALA A 94 13.75 22.40 -0.59
C ALA A 94 12.50 22.09 -1.43
N ARG A 95 12.20 22.90 -2.45
CA ARG A 95 11.09 22.63 -3.39
C ARG A 95 11.32 21.34 -4.18
N ARG A 96 12.54 21.11 -4.67
CA ARG A 96 12.88 19.86 -5.37
C ARG A 96 12.73 18.64 -4.46
N ASP A 97 13.11 18.78 -3.19
CA ASP A 97 12.92 17.70 -2.21
C ASP A 97 11.45 17.42 -1.92
N ILE A 98 10.62 18.46 -1.80
CA ILE A 98 9.16 18.30 -1.66
C ILE A 98 8.60 17.55 -2.86
N ASP A 99 8.93 17.98 -4.09
CA ASP A 99 8.45 17.32 -5.31
C ASP A 99 8.88 15.85 -5.39
N ARG A 100 10.10 15.54 -4.94
CA ARG A 100 10.62 14.16 -4.88
C ARG A 100 9.84 13.34 -3.86
N LEU A 101 9.69 13.84 -2.65
CA LEU A 101 8.98 13.16 -1.56
C LEU A 101 7.50 12.95 -1.88
N ASP A 102 6.86 13.89 -2.58
CA ASP A 102 5.45 13.74 -3.00
C ASP A 102 5.27 12.62 -4.03
N ARG A 103 6.23 12.44 -4.94
CA ARG A 103 6.23 11.29 -5.86
C ARG A 103 6.43 9.98 -5.10
N GLU A 104 7.43 9.92 -4.23
CA GLU A 104 7.70 8.75 -3.38
C GLU A 104 6.47 8.37 -2.54
N ARG A 105 5.82 9.36 -1.92
CA ARG A 105 4.57 9.18 -1.17
C ARG A 105 3.47 8.61 -2.06
N SER A 106 3.32 9.13 -3.28
CA SER A 106 2.28 8.69 -4.21
C SER A 106 2.49 7.24 -4.64
N ASP A 107 3.73 6.85 -4.92
CA ASP A 107 4.10 5.48 -5.26
C ASP A 107 3.81 4.52 -4.10
N LEU A 108 4.18 4.90 -2.87
CA LEU A 108 3.89 4.11 -1.66
C LEU A 108 2.38 3.92 -1.43
N LEU A 109 1.59 4.97 -1.64
CA LEU A 109 0.12 4.88 -1.53
C LEU A 109 -0.48 3.97 -2.60
N LEU A 110 0.03 4.04 -3.83
CA LEU A 110 -0.39 3.15 -4.91
C LEU A 110 -0.05 1.69 -4.60
N GLU A 111 1.14 1.42 -4.08
CA GLU A 111 1.52 0.07 -3.64
C GLU A 111 0.65 -0.44 -2.51
N ALA A 112 0.40 0.38 -1.48
CA ALA A 112 -0.47 0.03 -0.37
C ALA A 112 -1.89 -0.30 -0.87
N SER A 113 -2.45 0.54 -1.73
CA SER A 113 -3.75 0.32 -2.36
C SER A 113 -3.80 -0.97 -3.19
N ARG A 114 -2.75 -1.27 -3.96
CA ARG A 114 -2.66 -2.54 -4.72
C ARG A 114 -2.66 -3.76 -3.80
N ARG A 115 -1.91 -3.71 -2.69
CA ARG A 115 -1.86 -4.80 -1.70
C ARG A 115 -3.22 -4.98 -1.02
N GLU A 116 -3.89 -3.89 -0.67
CA GLU A 116 -5.23 -3.91 -0.08
C GLU A 116 -6.26 -4.48 -1.05
N ALA A 117 -6.28 -4.02 -2.30
CA ALA A 117 -7.17 -4.55 -3.33
C ALA A 117 -6.94 -6.05 -3.59
N ALA A 118 -5.69 -6.52 -3.55
CA ALA A 118 -5.38 -7.94 -3.67
C ALA A 118 -5.94 -8.76 -2.49
N ARG A 119 -5.81 -8.27 -1.25
CA ARG A 119 -6.37 -8.92 -0.06
C ARG A 119 -7.90 -8.95 -0.11
N ALA A 120 -8.53 -7.83 -0.45
CA ALA A 120 -9.99 -7.74 -0.58
C ALA A 120 -10.52 -8.73 -1.62
N ARG A 121 -9.83 -8.91 -2.76
CA ARG A 121 -10.19 -9.93 -3.76
C ARG A 121 -10.06 -11.35 -3.23
N GLN A 122 -8.99 -11.64 -2.48
CA GLN A 122 -8.81 -12.96 -1.87
C GLN A 122 -9.89 -13.26 -0.83
N GLU A 123 -10.25 -12.29 0.00
CA GLU A 123 -11.33 -12.41 0.98
C GLU A 123 -12.69 -12.57 0.32
N ALA A 124 -12.98 -11.79 -0.73
CA ALA A 124 -14.20 -11.91 -1.51
C ALA A 124 -14.32 -13.31 -2.17
N GLU A 125 -13.23 -13.84 -2.73
CA GLU A 125 -13.26 -15.18 -3.32
C GLU A 125 -13.48 -16.28 -2.26
N ARG A 126 -12.84 -16.15 -1.08
CA ARG A 126 -13.07 -17.07 0.05
C ARG A 126 -14.54 -17.08 0.48
N LEU A 127 -15.15 -15.90 0.62
CA LEU A 127 -16.56 -15.77 0.97
C LEU A 127 -17.47 -16.35 -0.12
N ARG A 128 -17.14 -16.14 -1.40
CA ARG A 128 -17.87 -16.71 -2.54
C ARG A 128 -17.85 -18.24 -2.50
N ILE A 129 -16.69 -18.84 -2.27
CA ILE A 129 -16.53 -20.29 -2.14
C ILE A 129 -17.34 -20.82 -0.94
N GLN A 130 -17.26 -20.16 0.22
CA GLN A 130 -18.03 -20.55 1.39
C GLN A 130 -19.54 -20.49 1.12
N ALA A 131 -20.03 -19.42 0.48
CA ALA A 131 -21.42 -19.29 0.11
C ALA A 131 -21.87 -20.39 -0.87
N GLN A 132 -21.02 -20.77 -1.83
CA GLN A 132 -21.31 -21.87 -2.75
C GLN A 132 -21.40 -23.22 -2.02
N ILE A 133 -20.46 -23.51 -1.12
CA ILE A 133 -20.47 -24.74 -0.30
C ILE A 133 -21.76 -24.82 0.52
N GLN A 134 -22.13 -23.72 1.20
CA GLN A 134 -23.35 -23.68 2.00
C GLN A 134 -24.61 -23.87 1.16
N ALA A 135 -24.65 -23.32 -0.06
CA ALA A 135 -25.76 -23.55 -0.99
C ALA A 135 -25.83 -25.02 -1.43
N GLU A 136 -24.70 -25.65 -1.77
CA GLU A 136 -24.64 -27.05 -2.14
C GLU A 136 -25.06 -27.97 -0.98
N GLU A 137 -24.56 -27.73 0.24
CA GLU A 137 -24.96 -28.48 1.44
C GLU A 137 -26.46 -28.34 1.72
N ALA A 138 -27.00 -27.13 1.61
CA ALA A 138 -28.44 -26.91 1.77
C ALA A 138 -29.26 -27.68 0.72
N THR A 139 -28.79 -27.74 -0.53
CA THR A 139 -29.46 -28.55 -1.57
C THR A 139 -29.39 -30.04 -1.28
N ARG A 140 -28.25 -30.56 -0.83
CA ARG A 140 -28.09 -31.97 -0.43
C ARG A 140 -29.00 -32.34 0.74
N LEU A 141 -29.09 -31.48 1.76
CA LEU A 141 -29.96 -31.70 2.90
C LEU A 141 -31.45 -31.72 2.50
N ARG A 142 -31.86 -30.87 1.56
CA ARG A 142 -33.22 -30.88 1.01
C ARG A 142 -33.52 -32.18 0.26
N GLN A 143 -32.61 -32.62 -0.60
CA GLN A 143 -32.75 -33.90 -1.32
C GLN A 143 -32.86 -35.09 -0.36
N ALA A 144 -31.99 -35.15 0.66
CA ALA A 144 -32.06 -36.20 1.68
C ALA A 144 -33.38 -36.18 2.47
N ALA A 145 -33.89 -34.99 2.82
CA ALA A 145 -35.18 -34.86 3.50
C ALA A 145 -36.37 -35.26 2.61
N GLU A 146 -36.31 -34.96 1.30
CA GLU A 146 -37.30 -35.41 0.32
C GLU A 146 -37.29 -36.94 0.17
N GLU A 147 -36.11 -37.54 0.04
CA GLU A 147 -35.94 -39.00 -0.01
C GLU A 147 -36.45 -39.69 1.26
N GLU A 148 -36.14 -39.15 2.45
CA GLU A 148 -36.63 -39.68 3.71
C GLU A 148 -38.16 -39.58 3.82
N SER A 149 -38.74 -38.46 3.39
CA SER A 149 -40.20 -38.27 3.35
C SER A 149 -40.87 -39.30 2.45
N LEU A 150 -40.32 -39.54 1.25
CA LEU A 150 -40.81 -40.56 0.33
C LEU A 150 -40.72 -41.97 0.94
N ALA A 151 -39.59 -42.33 1.54
CA ALA A 151 -39.42 -43.63 2.20
C ALA A 151 -40.41 -43.84 3.35
N ARG A 152 -40.72 -42.79 4.13
CA ARG A 152 -41.74 -42.83 5.18
C ARG A 152 -43.14 -43.05 4.60
N GLN A 153 -43.49 -42.35 3.52
CA GLN A 153 -44.78 -42.52 2.83
C GLN A 153 -44.93 -43.94 2.27
N GLU A 154 -43.88 -44.47 1.65
CA GLU A 154 -43.86 -45.86 1.16
C GLU A 154 -44.07 -46.86 2.30
N ALA A 155 -43.35 -46.70 3.42
CA ALA A 155 -43.52 -47.55 4.60
C ALA A 155 -44.95 -47.49 5.15
N GLU A 156 -45.55 -46.30 5.23
CA GLU A 156 -46.94 -46.13 5.66
C GLU A 156 -47.93 -46.84 4.72
N THR A 157 -47.75 -46.71 3.40
CA THR A 157 -48.61 -47.38 2.41
C THR A 157 -48.52 -48.91 2.52
N VAL A 158 -47.33 -49.47 2.76
CA VAL A 158 -47.13 -50.91 2.97
C VAL A 158 -47.83 -51.36 4.26
N LEU A 159 -47.72 -50.61 5.36
CA LEU A 159 -48.40 -50.91 6.62
C LEU A 159 -49.92 -50.87 6.48
N GLN A 160 -50.47 -49.88 5.77
CA GLN A 160 -51.90 -49.81 5.44
C GLN A 160 -52.35 -51.00 4.57
N GLY A 161 -51.51 -51.42 3.62
CA GLY A 161 -51.73 -52.62 2.81
C GLY A 161 -51.77 -53.92 3.62
N VAL A 162 -50.88 -54.06 4.62
CA VAL A 162 -50.88 -55.24 5.52
C VAL A 162 -52.12 -55.21 6.42
N SER A 163 -52.44 -54.09 7.05
CA SER A 163 -53.60 -53.98 7.95
C SER A 163 -54.93 -54.21 7.23
N SER A 164 -55.09 -53.72 6.00
CA SER A 164 -56.27 -53.99 5.18
C SER A 164 -56.42 -55.47 4.81
N ARG A 165 -55.31 -56.16 4.50
CA ARG A 165 -55.32 -57.62 4.28
C ARG A 165 -55.70 -58.39 5.55
N GLU A 166 -55.18 -57.99 6.70
CA GLU A 166 -55.56 -58.61 7.99
C GLU A 166 -57.03 -58.39 8.31
N ALA A 167 -57.56 -57.18 8.11
CA ALA A 167 -58.98 -56.87 8.29
C ALA A 167 -59.87 -57.71 7.36
N ALA A 168 -59.47 -57.91 6.10
CA ALA A 168 -60.18 -58.77 5.16
C ALA A 168 -60.19 -60.23 5.61
N LYS A 169 -59.05 -60.77 6.08
CA LYS A 169 -58.98 -62.13 6.64
C LYS A 169 -59.89 -62.31 7.86
N LEU A 170 -59.92 -61.33 8.77
CA LEU A 170 -60.77 -61.39 9.96
C LEU A 170 -62.27 -61.39 9.57
N ARG A 171 -62.68 -60.58 8.59
CA ARG A 171 -64.05 -60.57 8.06
C ARG A 171 -64.43 -61.92 7.45
N ALA A 172 -63.58 -62.46 6.58
CA ALA A 172 -63.81 -63.77 5.97
C ALA A 172 -63.91 -64.91 7.01
N ALA A 173 -63.10 -64.86 8.07
CA ALA A 173 -63.18 -65.83 9.17
C ALA A 173 -64.52 -65.72 9.94
N ARG A 174 -65.01 -64.49 10.18
CA ARG A 174 -66.31 -64.27 10.83
C ARG A 174 -67.48 -64.73 9.98
N GLU A 175 -67.44 -64.50 8.67
CA GLU A 175 -68.45 -64.97 7.73
C GLU A 175 -68.54 -66.50 7.74
N ARG A 176 -67.39 -67.20 7.64
CA ARG A 176 -67.33 -68.67 7.76
C ARG A 176 -67.86 -69.17 9.10
N ALA A 177 -67.52 -68.51 10.20
CA ALA A 177 -68.04 -68.88 11.52
C ALA A 177 -69.57 -68.71 11.61
N ALA A 178 -70.13 -67.66 11.00
CA ALA A 178 -71.57 -67.47 10.94
C ALA A 178 -72.26 -68.51 10.05
N GLU A 179 -71.66 -68.89 8.92
CA GLU A 179 -72.15 -69.96 8.05
C GLU A 179 -72.14 -71.32 8.75
N LEU A 180 -71.03 -71.69 9.39
CA LEU A 180 -70.93 -72.92 10.18
C LEU A 180 -71.99 -72.97 11.27
N LYS A 181 -72.22 -71.86 11.98
CA LYS A 181 -73.26 -71.78 13.00
C LYS A 181 -74.66 -72.03 12.42
N ARG A 182 -74.97 -71.47 11.23
CA ARG A 182 -76.25 -71.77 10.54
C ARG A 182 -76.34 -73.24 10.15
N GLN A 183 -75.27 -73.83 9.64
CA GLN A 183 -75.22 -75.25 9.29
C GLN A 183 -75.41 -76.13 10.54
N GLU A 184 -74.82 -75.76 11.68
CA GLU A 184 -75.04 -76.44 12.96
C GLU A 184 -76.50 -76.32 13.42
N GLU A 185 -77.10 -75.12 13.33
CA GLU A 185 -78.52 -74.91 13.65
C GLU A 185 -79.46 -75.70 12.71
N GLU A 186 -79.13 -75.78 11.42
CA GLU A 186 -79.85 -76.60 10.44
C GLU A 186 -79.66 -78.10 10.67
N LEU A 187 -78.45 -78.55 11.02
CA LEU A 187 -78.16 -79.93 11.40
C LEU A 187 -78.92 -80.32 12.66
N LEU A 188 -78.90 -79.48 13.70
CA LEU A 188 -79.67 -79.68 14.93
C LEU A 188 -81.17 -79.76 14.63
N ARG A 189 -81.70 -78.87 13.77
CA ARG A 189 -83.10 -78.96 13.31
C ARG A 189 -83.38 -80.25 12.54
N SER A 190 -82.46 -80.70 11.68
CA SER A 190 -82.62 -81.93 10.92
C SER A 190 -82.58 -83.19 11.80
N LEU A 191 -81.81 -83.14 12.89
CA LEU A 191 -81.77 -84.18 13.93
C LEU A 191 -83.02 -84.16 14.81
N GLU A 192 -83.60 -82.98 15.08
CA GLU A 192 -84.90 -82.86 15.77
C GLU A 192 -86.09 -83.24 14.87
N SER A 193 -85.95 -83.19 13.54
CA SER A 193 -87.02 -83.53 12.57
C SER A 193 -87.00 -84.97 12.05
N ASN A 194 -86.03 -85.79 12.45
CA ASN A 194 -86.01 -87.23 12.17
C ASN A 194 -86.40 -87.98 13.45
N PRO A 195 -87.62 -88.57 13.53
CA PRO A 195 -88.07 -89.30 14.72
C PRO A 195 -87.32 -90.62 14.93
#